data_AF-A0A1R4FAM5-F1
#
_entry.id   AF-A0A1R4FAM5-F1
#
_cell.length_a   1.000
_cell.length_b   1.000
_cell.length_c   1.000
_cell.angle_alpha   90.00
_cell.angle_beta   90.00
_cell.angle_gamma   90.00
#
_symmetry.space_group_name_H-M   'P 1'
#
loop_
_entity.id
_entity.type
_entity.pdbx_description
1 polymer ?
#
loop_
_entity_poly.entity_id
_entity_poly.type
_entity_poly.pdbx_seq_one_letter_code
_entity_poly.pdbx_strand_id
1 'polypeptide(L)'
;MSDGPLARLRLGLDVPGLWTVVEVADAVVVSHPDVEGFFRPNLVVRRTLDHRSLPEISAAALKTALLTLENCHVFANEPMILNGHPARAQRFVCDAGGYSLVVDRWLTTDGVSAIELTASYSVVQSLDMTLAMSNIAASLRVEPSEETEAGASPAERSPRLDDFAGGVAGQPLETLDRFSSGQHYVSEGPVLSLSTINFLTERSGERRVGRLEWKRYANEVDELRRSGLMDSSGRFSGELLSYLIPVRTCRFTLQCAGEQPGEGSHLTLWVGDGAVLVAAGSSHAALVFGNPEGRVPEGYARLDLVGMEGVPGVVASWAGVAPAYSVPARSPEVHGEALNRRMEGKTPVPRDDAALRRMWDQPWFRWSWRIEPLGAGADLLNAAAAGHYLPVAVADGAVALGALKSGDLWDGLVHTYVSALAELPPREASGEAHRGGNQRGRD
;
A
#
# COMPACT_ATOMS: atom_id res chain seq x y z
N MET A 1 17.09 -6.14 -42.54
CA MET A 1 16.29 -6.56 -41.38
C MET A 1 15.55 -5.32 -40.93
N SER A 2 14.22 -5.33 -40.89
CA SER A 2 13.50 -4.10 -40.56
C SER A 2 13.71 -3.80 -39.08
N ASP A 3 14.25 -2.63 -38.77
CA ASP A 3 14.48 -2.17 -37.40
C ASP A 3 13.14 -2.11 -36.67
N GLY A 4 12.94 -3.02 -35.70
CA GLY A 4 11.72 -3.08 -34.91
C GLY A 4 11.57 -1.87 -33.96
N PRO A 5 10.41 -1.70 -33.31
CA PRO A 5 10.14 -0.57 -32.41
C PRO A 5 11.24 -0.27 -31.38
N LEU A 6 11.86 -1.31 -30.81
CA LEU A 6 12.94 -1.17 -29.81
C LEU A 6 14.29 -0.76 -30.41
N ALA A 7 14.53 -1.03 -31.69
CA ALA A 7 15.78 -0.66 -32.37
C ALA A 7 15.91 0.86 -32.52
N ARG A 8 14.80 1.60 -32.62
CA ARG A 8 14.82 3.08 -32.61
C ARG A 8 15.27 3.66 -31.29
N LEU A 9 14.91 3.02 -30.18
CA LEU A 9 15.41 3.38 -28.85
C LEU A 9 16.81 2.83 -28.59
N ARG A 10 17.38 2.04 -29.52
CA ARG A 10 18.64 1.31 -29.33
C ARG A 10 18.58 0.43 -28.09
N LEU A 11 17.44 -0.25 -27.90
CA LEU A 11 17.16 -1.16 -26.79
C LEU A 11 16.78 -2.55 -27.32
N GLY A 12 16.97 -3.58 -26.49
CA GLY A 12 16.45 -4.93 -26.72
C GLY A 12 15.72 -5.45 -25.48
N LEU A 13 14.61 -6.16 -25.69
CA LEU A 13 13.82 -6.82 -24.64
C LEU A 13 13.34 -8.18 -25.13
N ASP A 14 13.37 -9.18 -24.25
CA ASP A 14 12.86 -10.52 -24.48
C ASP A 14 11.36 -10.55 -24.12
N VAL A 15 10.52 -10.24 -25.11
CA VAL A 15 9.06 -10.14 -24.96
C VAL A 15 8.39 -11.49 -25.28
N PRO A 16 7.45 -12.00 -24.45
CA PRO A 16 6.72 -13.22 -24.75
C PRO A 16 5.91 -13.11 -26.05
N GLY A 17 5.93 -14.17 -26.88
CA GLY A 17 5.41 -14.11 -28.26
C GLY A 17 3.91 -13.81 -28.41
N LEU A 18 3.10 -13.93 -27.34
CA LEU A 18 1.67 -13.58 -27.36
C LEU A 18 1.42 -12.09 -27.07
N TRP A 19 2.43 -11.35 -26.63
CA TRP A 19 2.29 -9.94 -26.27
C TRP A 19 2.46 -9.06 -27.50
N THR A 20 1.78 -7.93 -27.51
CA THR A 20 1.83 -6.96 -28.60
C THR A 20 2.87 -5.90 -28.31
N VAL A 21 3.75 -5.60 -29.26
CA VAL A 21 4.74 -4.51 -29.17
C VAL A 21 4.35 -3.42 -30.15
N VAL A 22 4.13 -2.21 -29.64
CA VAL A 22 3.71 -1.04 -30.42
C VAL A 22 4.64 0.11 -30.14
N GLU A 23 5.07 0.80 -31.20
CA GLU A 23 5.82 2.04 -31.08
C GLU A 23 4.87 3.24 -30.97
N VAL A 24 5.15 4.15 -30.05
CA VAL A 24 4.44 5.43 -29.91
C VAL A 24 5.46 6.54 -29.74
N ALA A 25 5.40 7.60 -30.54
CA ALA A 25 6.27 8.80 -30.49
C ALA A 25 7.69 8.62 -29.87
N ASP A 26 7.80 8.67 -28.54
CA ASP A 26 9.02 8.64 -27.71
C ASP A 26 9.16 7.39 -26.82
N ALA A 27 8.34 6.36 -27.06
CA ALA A 27 8.26 5.15 -26.24
C ALA A 27 7.94 3.88 -27.05
N VAL A 28 8.21 2.74 -26.44
CA VAL A 28 7.70 1.43 -26.88
C VAL A 28 6.75 0.90 -25.83
N VAL A 29 5.58 0.45 -26.26
CA VAL A 29 4.57 -0.15 -25.40
C VAL A 29 4.50 -1.65 -25.69
N VAL A 30 4.69 -2.45 -24.65
CA VAL A 30 4.57 -3.90 -24.67
C VAL A 30 3.32 -4.26 -23.85
N SER A 31 2.29 -4.80 -24.49
CA SER A 31 1.00 -5.06 -23.84
C SER A 31 0.65 -6.53 -23.85
N HIS A 32 0.18 -7.02 -22.69
CA HIS A 32 -0.38 -8.35 -22.54
C HIS A 32 -1.64 -8.51 -23.42
N PRO A 33 -2.00 -9.73 -23.88
CA PRO A 33 -3.29 -9.98 -24.51
C PRO A 33 -4.48 -9.37 -23.75
N ASP A 34 -5.47 -8.85 -24.47
CA ASP A 34 -6.68 -8.31 -23.86
C ASP A 34 -7.46 -9.41 -23.15
N VAL A 35 -7.92 -9.11 -21.93
CA VAL A 35 -8.84 -9.94 -21.16
C VAL A 35 -10.04 -9.09 -20.81
N GLU A 36 -11.22 -9.51 -21.28
CA GLU A 36 -12.46 -8.74 -21.10
C GLU A 36 -12.76 -8.50 -19.61
N GLY A 37 -13.10 -7.25 -19.26
CA GLY A 37 -13.45 -6.86 -17.90
C GLY A 37 -12.27 -6.58 -16.97
N PHE A 38 -11.03 -6.66 -17.46
CA PHE A 38 -9.84 -6.36 -16.67
C PHE A 38 -9.01 -5.24 -17.31
N PHE A 39 -8.25 -4.54 -16.47
CA PHE A 39 -7.17 -3.70 -16.95
C PHE A 39 -6.19 -4.55 -17.78
N ARG A 40 -5.72 -4.01 -18.91
CA ARG A 40 -4.74 -4.70 -19.77
C ARG A 40 -3.32 -4.42 -19.26
N PRO A 41 -2.62 -5.41 -18.69
CA PRO A 41 -1.24 -5.22 -18.24
C PRO A 41 -0.36 -4.74 -19.39
N ASN A 42 0.49 -3.76 -19.12
CA ASN A 42 1.40 -3.21 -20.11
C ASN A 42 2.71 -2.76 -19.47
N LEU A 43 3.72 -2.62 -20.32
CA LEU A 43 5.05 -2.12 -20.01
C LEU A 43 5.39 -1.02 -21.02
N VAL A 44 5.64 0.18 -20.53
CA VAL A 44 6.07 1.32 -21.33
C VAL A 44 7.56 1.52 -21.15
N VAL A 45 8.30 1.60 -22.24
CA VAL A 45 9.76 1.73 -22.27
C VAL A 45 10.11 3.07 -22.90
N ARG A 46 10.90 3.88 -22.20
CA ARG A 46 11.38 5.18 -22.67
C ARG A 46 12.88 5.28 -22.52
N ARG A 47 13.50 5.99 -23.46
CA ARG A 47 14.88 6.46 -23.38
C ARG A 47 14.89 7.94 -23.66
N THR A 48 15.44 8.73 -22.74
CA THR A 48 15.44 10.19 -22.82
C THR A 48 16.85 10.71 -22.56
N LEU A 49 17.31 11.67 -23.36
CA LEU A 49 18.59 12.35 -23.12
C LEU A 49 18.54 13.05 -21.75
N ASP A 50 19.38 12.58 -20.84
CA ASP A 50 19.42 13.03 -19.45
C ASP A 50 20.77 12.63 -18.83
N HIS A 51 21.56 13.64 -18.45
CA HIS A 51 22.88 13.47 -17.85
C HIS A 51 22.85 13.43 -16.33
N ARG A 52 21.67 13.49 -15.71
CA ARG A 52 21.53 13.40 -14.27
C ARG A 52 22.00 12.03 -13.78
N SER A 53 22.50 12.00 -12.55
CA SER A 53 22.87 10.77 -11.87
C SER A 53 21.63 9.91 -11.58
N LEU A 54 21.82 8.61 -11.37
CA LEU A 54 20.72 7.70 -11.04
C LEU A 54 19.90 8.15 -9.80
N PRO A 55 20.51 8.63 -8.68
CA PRO A 55 19.73 9.17 -7.57
C PRO A 55 18.87 10.38 -7.94
N GLU A 56 19.38 11.27 -8.80
CA GLU A 56 18.64 12.45 -9.28
C GLU A 56 17.45 12.05 -10.15
N ILE A 57 17.65 11.13 -11.10
CA ILE A 57 16.57 10.57 -11.93
C ILE A 57 15.53 9.88 -11.05
N SER A 58 15.98 9.05 -10.10
CA SER A 58 15.13 8.31 -9.16
C SER A 58 14.25 9.24 -8.33
N ALA A 59 14.85 10.25 -7.68
CA ALA A 59 14.14 11.20 -6.84
C ALA A 59 13.16 12.06 -7.64
N ALA A 60 13.56 12.50 -8.85
CA ALA A 60 12.67 13.24 -9.75
C ALA A 60 11.47 12.39 -10.18
N ALA A 61 11.70 11.12 -10.52
CA ALA A 61 10.65 10.20 -10.94
C ALA A 61 9.62 9.93 -9.82
N LEU A 62 10.07 9.77 -8.57
CA LEU A 62 9.18 9.63 -7.40
C LEU A 62 8.36 10.90 -7.17
N LYS A 63 9.01 12.06 -7.21
CA LYS A 63 8.35 13.36 -7.06
C LYS A 63 7.28 13.56 -8.14
N THR A 64 7.60 13.26 -9.40
CA THR A 64 6.63 13.34 -10.50
C THR A 64 5.45 12.42 -10.24
N ALA A 65 5.67 11.14 -9.90
CA ALA A 65 4.59 10.21 -9.62
C ALA A 65 3.62 10.75 -8.53
N LEU A 66 4.17 11.22 -7.41
CA LEU A 66 3.37 11.79 -6.31
C LEU A 66 2.60 13.07 -6.68
N LEU A 67 3.09 13.85 -7.64
CA LEU A 67 2.46 15.12 -8.05
C LEU A 67 1.44 14.94 -9.17
N THR A 68 1.62 13.92 -10.02
CA THR A 68 0.83 13.78 -11.26
C THR A 68 -0.20 12.65 -11.22
N LEU A 69 -0.02 11.67 -10.34
CA LEU A 69 -0.90 10.51 -10.26
C LEU A 69 -1.89 10.66 -9.09
N GLU A 70 -3.14 10.34 -9.37
CA GLU A 70 -4.23 10.37 -8.38
C GLU A 70 -4.06 9.22 -7.38
N ASN A 71 -4.29 9.52 -6.09
CA ASN A 71 -4.18 8.56 -4.99
C ASN A 71 -2.88 7.75 -5.00
N CYS A 72 -1.77 8.40 -5.38
CA CYS A 72 -0.48 7.73 -5.49
C CYS A 72 0.11 7.42 -4.11
N HIS A 73 0.46 6.15 -3.89
CA HIS A 73 1.17 5.69 -2.70
C HIS A 73 2.37 4.85 -3.12
N VAL A 74 3.57 5.43 -2.96
CA VAL A 74 4.84 4.74 -3.16
C VAL A 74 5.14 3.87 -1.95
N PHE A 75 5.45 2.59 -2.18
CA PHE A 75 5.81 1.65 -1.13
C PHE A 75 7.20 1.07 -1.31
N ALA A 76 7.81 1.07 -2.50
CA ALA A 76 9.17 0.61 -2.69
C ALA A 76 10.04 1.55 -3.55
N ASN A 77 11.31 1.63 -3.21
CA ASN A 77 12.39 2.23 -4.00
C ASN A 77 13.68 1.50 -3.65
N GLU A 78 14.05 0.50 -4.44
CA GLU A 78 15.11 -0.46 -4.12
C GLU A 78 16.28 -0.35 -5.09
N PRO A 79 17.53 -0.48 -4.61
CA PRO A 79 18.67 -0.69 -5.49
C PRO A 79 18.57 -2.06 -6.16
N MET A 80 18.85 -2.11 -7.45
CA MET A 80 19.02 -3.37 -8.17
C MET A 80 20.08 -3.23 -9.28
N ILE A 81 20.32 -4.32 -10.01
CA ILE A 81 21.16 -4.34 -11.21
C ILE A 81 20.29 -4.80 -12.39
N LEU A 82 20.23 -3.99 -13.45
CA LEU A 82 19.61 -4.34 -14.72
C LEU A 82 20.71 -4.59 -15.75
N ASN A 83 20.87 -5.85 -16.14
CA ASN A 83 21.85 -6.27 -17.15
C ASN A 83 23.26 -5.67 -16.95
N GLY A 84 23.76 -5.71 -15.71
CA GLY A 84 25.08 -5.18 -15.33
C GLY A 84 25.11 -3.68 -15.01
N HIS A 85 24.03 -2.94 -15.22
CA HIS A 85 23.94 -1.51 -14.88
C HIS A 85 23.23 -1.30 -13.54
N PRO A 86 23.74 -0.41 -12.66
CA PRO A 86 23.02 0.04 -11.48
C PRO A 86 21.65 0.61 -11.85
N ALA A 87 20.62 0.20 -11.12
CA ALA A 87 19.25 0.61 -11.37
C ALA A 87 18.46 0.84 -10.07
N ARG A 88 17.30 1.47 -10.20
CA ARG A 88 16.29 1.62 -9.14
C ARG A 88 15.01 0.91 -9.55
N ALA A 89 14.48 0.06 -8.67
CA ALA A 89 13.15 -0.51 -8.78
C ALA A 89 12.21 0.27 -7.85
N GLN A 90 11.28 1.01 -8.42
CA GLN A 90 10.27 1.76 -7.71
C GLN A 90 8.93 1.07 -7.87
N ARG A 91 8.17 0.98 -6.78
CA ARG A 91 6.83 0.38 -6.80
C ARG A 91 5.86 1.25 -6.05
N PHE A 92 4.71 1.49 -6.66
CA PHE A 92 3.66 2.34 -6.12
C PHE A 92 2.29 1.90 -6.61
N VAL A 93 1.25 2.28 -5.86
CA VAL A 93 -0.14 2.18 -6.33
C VAL A 93 -0.68 3.56 -6.67
N CYS A 94 -1.63 3.62 -7.61
CA CYS A 94 -2.35 4.84 -7.96
C CYS A 94 -3.68 4.49 -8.64
N ASP A 95 -4.58 5.47 -8.70
CA ASP A 95 -5.81 5.35 -9.47
C ASP A 95 -5.62 5.92 -10.88
N ALA A 96 -6.03 5.15 -11.89
CA ALA A 96 -6.02 5.60 -13.28
C ALA A 96 -7.09 4.88 -14.11
N GLY A 97 -7.86 5.65 -14.89
CA GLY A 97 -8.86 5.10 -15.81
C GLY A 97 -9.96 4.27 -15.12
N GLY A 98 -10.24 4.54 -13.84
CA GLY A 98 -11.21 3.80 -13.04
C GLY A 98 -10.68 2.52 -12.39
N TYR A 99 -9.37 2.26 -12.45
CA TYR A 99 -8.71 1.11 -11.83
C TYR A 99 -7.72 1.55 -10.75
N SER A 100 -7.54 0.72 -9.72
CA SER A 100 -6.43 0.83 -8.77
C SER A 100 -5.27 -0.01 -9.31
N LEU A 101 -4.24 0.66 -9.80
CA LEU A 101 -3.11 0.04 -10.46
C LEU A 101 -1.92 -0.09 -9.53
N VAL A 102 -1.23 -1.23 -9.62
CA VAL A 102 0.16 -1.39 -9.18
C VAL A 102 1.05 -1.02 -10.34
N VAL A 103 2.06 -0.19 -10.06
CA VAL A 103 3.05 0.25 -11.01
C VAL A 103 4.43 -0.15 -10.53
N ASP A 104 5.12 -0.93 -11.36
CA ASP A 104 6.52 -1.29 -11.17
C ASP A 104 7.35 -0.49 -12.19
N ARG A 105 8.25 0.36 -11.70
CA ARG A 105 9.08 1.23 -12.51
C ARG A 105 10.55 0.93 -12.28
N TRP A 106 11.29 0.66 -13.36
CA TRP A 106 12.73 0.49 -13.34
C TRP A 106 13.44 1.65 -14.02
N LEU A 107 14.45 2.19 -13.35
CA LEU A 107 15.22 3.33 -13.81
C LEU A 107 16.70 2.94 -13.87
N THR A 108 17.34 3.22 -15.00
CA THR A 108 18.80 3.09 -15.18
C THR A 108 19.32 4.22 -16.06
N THR A 109 20.65 4.35 -16.14
CA THR A 109 21.30 5.33 -17.00
C THR A 109 22.57 4.75 -17.62
N ASP A 110 22.85 5.15 -18.85
CA ASP A 110 24.12 4.88 -19.54
C ASP A 110 25.12 6.06 -19.44
N GLY A 111 24.78 7.10 -18.66
CA GLY A 111 25.55 8.34 -18.49
C GLY A 111 25.16 9.48 -19.43
N VAL A 112 24.39 9.20 -20.48
CA VAL A 112 23.92 10.19 -21.46
C VAL A 112 22.39 10.20 -21.56
N SER A 113 21.77 9.06 -21.33
CA SER A 113 20.33 8.86 -21.32
C SER A 113 19.85 8.30 -19.98
N ALA A 114 18.67 8.72 -19.58
CA ALA A 114 17.83 7.98 -18.64
C ALA A 114 17.02 6.93 -19.42
N ILE A 115 16.92 5.73 -18.87
CA ILE A 115 16.10 4.65 -19.40
C ILE A 115 15.09 4.28 -18.33
N GLU A 116 13.82 4.35 -18.70
CA GLU A 116 12.67 4.07 -17.82
C GLU A 116 11.83 2.95 -18.42
N LEU A 117 11.54 1.95 -17.60
CA LEU A 117 10.61 0.88 -17.89
C LEU A 117 9.49 0.95 -16.84
N THR A 118 8.25 1.13 -17.26
CA THR A 118 7.10 1.29 -16.35
C THR A 118 6.03 0.27 -16.70
N ALA A 119 5.89 -0.75 -15.85
CA ALA A 119 4.84 -1.74 -15.93
C ALA A 119 3.62 -1.30 -15.11
N SER A 120 2.42 -1.60 -15.60
CA SER A 120 1.17 -1.35 -14.89
C SER A 120 0.23 -2.53 -15.01
N TYR A 121 -0.47 -2.85 -13.93
CA TYR A 121 -1.46 -3.92 -13.81
C TYR A 121 -2.37 -3.70 -12.58
N SER A 122 -3.52 -4.36 -12.50
CA SER A 122 -4.37 -4.24 -11.30
C SER A 122 -3.77 -4.96 -10.09
N VAL A 123 -4.25 -4.63 -8.89
CA VAL A 123 -3.80 -5.27 -7.64
C VAL A 123 -3.98 -6.80 -7.69
N VAL A 124 -5.09 -7.30 -8.22
CA VAL A 124 -5.34 -8.74 -8.34
C VAL A 124 -4.36 -9.39 -9.33
N GLN A 125 -4.08 -8.72 -10.45
CA GLN A 125 -3.15 -9.20 -11.46
C GLN A 125 -1.69 -9.22 -10.99
N SER A 126 -1.35 -8.44 -9.94
CA SER A 126 0.03 -8.29 -9.48
C SER A 126 0.70 -9.60 -9.06
N LEU A 127 -0.06 -10.60 -8.59
CA LEU A 127 0.48 -11.89 -8.18
C LEU A 127 1.19 -12.63 -9.32
N ASP A 128 0.65 -12.53 -10.54
CA ASP A 128 1.21 -13.17 -11.72
C ASP A 128 2.08 -12.21 -12.54
N MET A 129 1.68 -10.94 -12.61
CA MET A 129 2.31 -9.96 -13.50
C MET A 129 3.64 -9.42 -12.97
N THR A 130 3.84 -9.33 -11.65
CA THR A 130 5.08 -8.78 -11.08
C THR A 130 6.31 -9.54 -11.57
N LEU A 131 6.29 -10.89 -11.51
CA LEU A 131 7.40 -11.72 -11.96
C LEU A 131 7.57 -11.66 -13.49
N ALA A 132 6.47 -11.71 -14.24
CA ALA A 132 6.52 -11.66 -15.71
C ALA A 132 7.14 -10.34 -16.20
N MET A 133 6.70 -9.21 -15.65
CA MET A 133 7.21 -7.88 -16.01
C MET A 133 8.66 -7.69 -15.57
N SER A 134 9.02 -8.17 -14.37
CA SER A 134 10.40 -8.13 -13.88
C SER A 134 11.35 -8.91 -14.79
N ASN A 135 10.93 -10.07 -15.30
CA ASN A 135 11.74 -10.86 -16.24
C ASN A 135 11.93 -10.14 -17.58
N ILE A 136 10.89 -9.48 -18.10
CA ILE A 136 11.02 -8.65 -19.31
C ILE A 136 11.98 -7.49 -19.03
N ALA A 137 11.82 -6.76 -17.93
CA ALA A 137 12.69 -5.65 -17.57
C ALA A 137 14.15 -6.09 -17.38
N ALA A 138 14.40 -7.24 -16.75
CA ALA A 138 15.73 -7.79 -16.54
C ALA A 138 16.44 -8.18 -17.86
N SER A 139 15.69 -8.44 -18.93
CA SER A 139 16.23 -8.74 -20.26
C SER A 139 16.72 -7.50 -21.04
N LEU A 140 16.58 -6.30 -20.46
CA LEU A 140 16.96 -5.04 -21.08
C LEU A 140 18.41 -5.07 -21.58
N ARG A 141 18.58 -4.94 -22.89
CA ARG A 141 19.88 -4.67 -23.54
C ARG A 141 19.92 -3.22 -23.97
N VAL A 142 20.96 -2.50 -23.58
CA VAL A 142 21.18 -1.10 -23.96
C VAL A 142 22.30 -1.05 -24.97
N GLU A 143 22.01 -0.59 -26.19
CA GLU A 143 23.05 -0.31 -27.16
C GLU A 143 23.61 1.11 -26.92
N PRO A 144 24.94 1.30 -27.07
CA PRO A 144 25.58 2.60 -26.89
C PRO A 144 24.93 3.69 -27.75
N SER A 145 24.67 4.85 -27.15
CA SER A 145 24.31 6.05 -27.91
C SER A 145 25.58 6.76 -28.38
N GLU A 146 25.58 7.24 -29.62
CA GLU A 146 26.63 8.13 -30.16
C GLU A 146 26.25 9.61 -29.98
N GLU A 147 25.03 9.91 -29.54
CA GLU A 147 24.54 11.27 -29.38
C GLU A 147 25.16 11.93 -28.15
N THR A 148 25.76 13.11 -28.32
CA THR A 148 26.55 13.80 -27.27
C THR A 148 25.97 15.15 -26.86
N GLU A 149 24.89 15.62 -27.52
CA GLU A 149 24.34 16.95 -27.27
C GLU A 149 22.93 16.88 -26.66
N ALA A 150 22.85 17.07 -25.34
CA ALA A 150 21.59 17.34 -24.66
C ALA A 150 21.38 18.86 -24.50
N GLY A 151 20.15 19.32 -24.67
CA GLY A 151 19.74 20.64 -24.19
C GLY A 151 19.85 20.69 -22.67
N ALA A 152 20.32 21.81 -22.12
CA ALA A 152 20.47 21.98 -20.68
C ALA A 152 19.12 21.81 -19.98
N SER A 153 18.97 20.72 -19.22
CA SER A 153 17.81 20.52 -18.34
C SER A 153 17.91 21.51 -17.17
N PRO A 154 16.79 22.12 -16.72
CA PRO A 154 16.82 23.07 -15.63
C PRO A 154 17.42 22.43 -14.37
N ALA A 155 18.28 23.18 -13.67
CA ALA A 155 18.96 22.70 -12.47
C ALA A 155 17.95 22.46 -11.33
N GLU A 156 17.48 21.23 -11.20
CA GLU A 156 16.85 20.75 -9.97
C GLU A 156 17.91 20.53 -8.89
N ARG A 157 17.56 20.77 -7.63
CA ARG A 157 18.47 20.53 -6.51
C ARG A 157 18.71 19.03 -6.37
N SER A 158 19.97 18.59 -6.44
CA SER A 158 20.34 17.19 -6.24
C SER A 158 19.80 16.64 -4.90
N PRO A 159 19.32 15.38 -4.86
CA PRO A 159 18.78 14.79 -3.65
C PRO A 159 19.89 14.60 -2.60
N ARG A 160 19.51 14.63 -1.32
CA ARG A 160 20.41 14.20 -0.25
C ARG A 160 20.64 12.69 -0.38
N LEU A 161 21.86 12.24 -0.12
CA LEU A 161 22.21 10.81 -0.13
C LEU A 161 22.16 10.19 1.26
N ASP A 162 21.92 8.88 1.30
CA ASP A 162 21.99 8.02 2.47
C ASP A 162 23.33 7.27 2.48
N ASP A 163 24.32 7.84 3.17
CA ASP A 163 25.69 7.30 3.18
C ASP A 163 25.76 5.87 3.75
N PHE A 164 24.94 5.57 4.77
CA PHE A 164 24.94 4.25 5.39
C PHE A 164 24.36 3.20 4.46
N ALA A 165 23.15 3.43 3.94
CA ALA A 165 22.52 2.49 3.02
C ALA A 165 23.33 2.37 1.72
N GLY A 166 23.86 3.48 1.21
CA GLY A 166 24.68 3.49 0.01
C GLY A 166 25.99 2.73 0.18
N GLY A 167 26.64 2.85 1.35
CA GLY A 167 27.81 2.07 1.70
C GLY A 167 27.53 0.56 1.77
N VAL A 168 26.37 0.15 2.29
CA VAL A 168 25.95 -1.26 2.34
C VAL A 168 25.60 -1.80 0.93
N ALA A 169 24.91 -1.00 0.12
CA ALA A 169 24.49 -1.38 -1.23
C ALA A 169 25.61 -1.28 -2.27
N GLY A 170 26.74 -0.65 -1.94
CA GLY A 170 27.85 -0.42 -2.86
C GLY A 170 27.55 0.60 -3.98
N GLN A 171 26.53 1.44 -3.81
CA GLN A 171 26.14 2.47 -4.78
C GLN A 171 25.49 3.68 -4.09
N PRO A 172 25.56 4.90 -4.66
CA PRO A 172 24.92 6.08 -4.07
C PRO A 172 23.40 5.91 -3.98
N LEU A 173 22.80 6.11 -2.80
CA LEU A 173 21.35 6.02 -2.61
C LEU A 173 20.80 7.35 -2.09
N GLU A 174 19.66 7.78 -2.59
CA GLU A 174 18.92 8.96 -2.16
C GLU A 174 18.22 8.73 -0.81
N THR A 175 18.07 9.76 0.03
CA THR A 175 17.34 9.60 1.30
C THR A 175 15.84 9.50 1.08
N LEU A 176 15.19 8.59 1.81
CA LEU A 176 13.75 8.30 1.73
C LEU A 176 12.96 8.73 2.97
N ASP A 177 13.58 9.48 3.88
CA ASP A 177 13.03 9.85 5.19
C ASP A 177 11.70 10.61 5.16
N ARG A 178 11.39 11.31 4.06
CA ARG A 178 10.15 12.08 3.92
C ARG A 178 8.92 11.25 3.59
N PHE A 179 9.08 10.05 3.02
CA PHE A 179 7.95 9.26 2.56
C PHE A 179 7.11 8.72 3.71
N SER A 180 7.75 8.32 4.82
CA SER A 180 7.06 7.76 5.99
C SER A 180 6.11 8.76 6.67
N SER A 181 6.41 10.06 6.56
CA SER A 181 5.58 11.14 7.11
C SER A 181 4.61 11.76 6.09
N GLY A 182 4.93 11.65 4.79
CA GLY A 182 4.24 12.38 3.72
C GLY A 182 3.15 11.61 2.98
N GLN A 183 3.09 10.28 3.11
CA GLN A 183 2.11 9.41 2.45
C GLN A 183 1.18 8.77 3.48
N HIS A 184 0.38 9.60 4.14
CA HIS A 184 -0.52 9.16 5.21
C HIS A 184 -1.91 8.84 4.68
N TYR A 185 -2.60 7.93 5.37
CA TYR A 185 -4.01 7.70 5.12
C TYR A 185 -4.83 8.97 5.43
N VAL A 186 -5.61 9.42 4.44
CA VAL A 186 -6.54 10.55 4.53
C VAL A 186 -7.89 10.09 3.98
N SER A 187 -8.97 10.51 4.64
CA SER A 187 -10.33 10.38 4.12
C SER A 187 -11.15 11.60 4.53
N GLU A 188 -12.12 11.97 3.70
CA GLU A 188 -13.08 13.04 4.00
C GLU A 188 -14.31 12.54 4.75
N GLY A 189 -14.43 11.23 4.96
CA GLY A 189 -15.61 10.65 5.58
C GLY A 189 -15.78 11.01 7.07
N PRO A 190 -16.96 10.72 7.63
CA PRO A 190 -17.34 11.16 8.96
C PRO A 190 -16.52 10.44 10.03
N VAL A 191 -16.22 11.17 11.11
CA VAL A 191 -15.60 10.61 12.32
C VAL A 191 -16.71 10.28 13.31
N LEU A 192 -16.82 9.00 13.66
CA LEU A 192 -17.85 8.49 14.57
C LEU A 192 -17.20 7.77 15.76
N SER A 193 -17.87 7.77 16.90
CA SER A 193 -17.47 6.95 18.03
C SER A 193 -17.53 5.46 17.68
N LEU A 194 -16.64 4.66 18.28
CA LEU A 194 -16.64 3.20 18.09
C LEU A 194 -17.94 2.55 18.56
N SER A 195 -18.60 3.11 19.58
CA SER A 195 -19.95 2.68 19.98
C SER A 195 -20.98 2.87 18.88
N THR A 196 -20.94 3.99 18.16
CA THR A 196 -21.84 4.25 17.03
C THR A 196 -21.53 3.33 15.85
N ILE A 197 -20.25 3.06 15.56
CA ILE A 197 -19.87 2.11 14.51
C ILE A 197 -20.36 0.70 14.87
N ASN A 198 -20.17 0.24 16.11
CA ASN A 198 -20.68 -1.05 16.56
C ASN A 198 -22.21 -1.12 16.44
N PHE A 199 -22.91 -0.07 16.90
CA PHE A 199 -24.37 0.06 16.75
C PHE A 199 -24.83 -0.07 15.29
N LEU A 200 -24.10 0.55 14.35
CA LEU A 200 -24.36 0.47 12.91
C LEU A 200 -24.09 -0.92 12.35
N THR A 201 -23.00 -1.57 12.75
CA THR A 201 -22.66 -2.92 12.27
C THR A 201 -23.68 -3.97 12.69
N GLU A 202 -24.14 -3.93 13.95
CA GLU A 202 -25.21 -4.80 14.47
C GLU A 202 -26.54 -4.61 13.73
N ARG A 203 -26.80 -3.40 13.22
CA ARG A 203 -28.04 -3.02 12.52
C ARG A 203 -27.84 -2.85 11.03
N SER A 204 -26.81 -3.47 10.47
CA SER A 204 -26.47 -3.25 9.07
C SER A 204 -27.66 -3.49 8.15
N GLY A 205 -28.50 -4.52 8.40
CA GLY A 205 -29.71 -4.83 7.63
C GLY A 205 -30.89 -3.85 7.76
N GLU A 206 -30.82 -2.86 8.66
CA GLU A 206 -31.90 -1.91 8.90
C GLU A 206 -31.81 -0.67 8.00
N ARG A 207 -32.92 0.08 7.93
CA ARG A 207 -33.01 1.37 7.19
C ARG A 207 -33.41 2.54 8.08
N ARG A 208 -33.72 2.28 9.34
CA ARG A 208 -34.17 3.28 10.31
C ARG A 208 -34.03 2.72 11.72
N VAL A 209 -33.92 3.62 12.71
CA VAL A 209 -33.96 3.29 14.14
C VAL A 209 -35.36 3.58 14.70
N GLY A 210 -35.93 2.63 15.45
CA GLY A 210 -37.27 2.79 16.04
C GLY A 210 -37.30 3.79 17.20
N ARG A 211 -38.46 4.40 17.46
CA ARG A 211 -38.62 5.40 18.55
C ARG A 211 -38.26 4.88 19.95
N LEU A 212 -38.48 3.58 20.22
CA LEU A 212 -38.10 2.97 21.49
C LEU A 212 -36.57 2.84 21.63
N GLU A 213 -35.89 2.58 20.53
CA GLU A 213 -34.44 2.45 20.49
C GLU A 213 -33.73 3.80 20.64
N TRP A 214 -34.36 4.91 20.23
CA TRP A 214 -33.78 6.25 20.42
C TRP A 214 -33.46 6.56 21.87
N LYS A 215 -34.28 6.06 22.82
CA LYS A 215 -33.99 6.25 24.24
C LYS A 215 -32.86 5.37 24.73
N ARG A 216 -32.69 4.18 24.14
CA ARG A 216 -31.67 3.20 24.52
C ARG A 216 -30.29 3.57 23.96
N TYR A 217 -30.26 4.11 22.75
CA TYR A 217 -29.05 4.49 22.00
C TYR A 217 -29.05 5.99 21.69
N ALA A 218 -29.33 6.81 22.71
CA ALA A 218 -29.52 8.25 22.53
C ALA A 218 -28.27 8.92 21.98
N ASN A 219 -27.09 8.54 22.49
CA ASN A 219 -25.82 9.11 22.08
C ASN A 219 -25.48 8.79 20.62
N GLU A 220 -25.70 7.53 20.21
CA GLU A 220 -25.43 7.05 18.86
C GLU A 220 -26.40 7.70 17.86
N VAL A 221 -27.69 7.78 18.20
CA VAL A 221 -28.69 8.46 17.35
C VAL A 221 -28.37 9.95 17.20
N ASP A 222 -27.98 10.63 18.28
CA ASP A 222 -27.64 12.05 18.24
C ASP A 222 -26.34 12.32 17.46
N GLU A 223 -25.34 11.42 17.56
CA GLU A 223 -24.13 11.49 16.75
C GLU A 223 -24.41 11.29 15.25
N LEU A 224 -25.21 10.28 14.90
CA LEU A 224 -25.59 10.01 13.51
C LEU A 224 -26.39 11.16 12.89
N ARG A 225 -27.26 11.82 13.67
CA ARG A 225 -27.98 13.01 13.22
C ARG A 225 -27.07 14.21 13.00
N ARG A 226 -26.18 14.49 13.95
CA ARG A 226 -25.20 15.59 13.82
C ARG A 226 -24.28 15.40 12.63
N SER A 227 -23.99 14.14 12.28
CA SER A 227 -23.16 13.77 11.14
C SER A 227 -23.94 13.71 9.82
N GLY A 228 -25.26 14.00 9.81
CA GLY A 228 -26.08 13.93 8.60
C GLY A 228 -26.40 12.50 8.10
N LEU A 229 -25.94 11.48 8.82
CA LEU A 229 -26.13 10.07 8.49
C LEU A 229 -27.53 9.55 8.86
N MET A 230 -28.29 10.31 9.64
CA MET A 230 -29.67 10.01 10.01
C MET A 230 -30.54 11.27 10.05
N ASP A 231 -31.78 11.17 9.58
CA ASP A 231 -32.74 12.27 9.67
C ASP A 231 -33.45 12.37 11.04
N SER A 232 -34.25 13.42 11.20
CA SER A 232 -35.03 13.65 12.42
C SER A 232 -36.12 12.60 12.64
N SER A 233 -36.52 11.84 11.61
CA SER A 233 -37.48 10.73 11.70
C SER A 233 -36.83 9.39 12.06
N GLY A 234 -35.50 9.36 12.18
CA GLY A 234 -34.72 8.17 12.50
C GLY A 234 -34.35 7.32 11.28
N ARG A 235 -34.56 7.83 10.07
CA ARG A 235 -34.22 7.14 8.82
C ARG A 235 -32.75 7.38 8.49
N PHE A 236 -32.07 6.32 8.04
CA PHE A 236 -30.69 6.42 7.55
C PHE A 236 -30.61 7.20 6.24
N SER A 237 -29.55 7.99 6.09
CA SER A 237 -29.25 8.69 4.84
C SER A 237 -28.82 7.70 3.74
N GLY A 238 -28.82 8.15 2.47
CA GLY A 238 -28.30 7.35 1.37
C GLY A 238 -26.82 7.00 1.55
N GLU A 239 -26.03 7.96 2.04
CA GLU A 239 -24.61 7.78 2.36
C GLU A 239 -24.39 6.70 3.43
N LEU A 240 -25.13 6.76 4.55
CA LEU A 240 -25.05 5.72 5.58
C LEU A 240 -25.43 4.35 5.01
N LEU A 241 -26.47 4.29 4.17
CA LEU A 241 -26.87 3.03 3.54
C LEU A 241 -25.75 2.46 2.64
N SER A 242 -24.96 3.30 1.97
CA SER A 242 -23.78 2.88 1.21
C SER A 242 -22.70 2.29 2.11
N TYR A 243 -22.38 2.93 3.24
CA TYR A 243 -21.43 2.40 4.23
C TYR A 243 -21.85 1.03 4.78
N LEU A 244 -23.15 0.77 4.90
CA LEU A 244 -23.65 -0.49 5.44
C LEU A 244 -23.67 -1.64 4.41
N ILE A 245 -23.52 -1.37 3.10
CA ILE A 245 -23.52 -2.44 2.09
C ILE A 245 -22.40 -3.46 2.34
N PRO A 246 -21.11 -3.05 2.46
CA PRO A 246 -20.02 -3.99 2.71
C PRO A 246 -20.17 -4.79 4.00
N VAL A 247 -20.83 -4.22 5.02
CA VAL A 247 -21.10 -4.90 6.28
C VAL A 247 -22.15 -6.00 6.10
N ARG A 248 -23.22 -5.74 5.33
CA ARG A 248 -24.27 -6.74 5.03
C ARG A 248 -23.76 -7.89 4.18
N THR A 249 -22.94 -7.58 3.19
CA THR A 249 -22.37 -8.54 2.22
C THR A 249 -20.98 -9.01 2.63
N CYS A 250 -20.59 -8.77 3.89
CA CYS A 250 -19.24 -9.03 4.38
C CYS A 250 -18.83 -10.48 4.17
N ARG A 251 -17.74 -10.67 3.43
CA ARG A 251 -17.07 -11.95 3.19
C ARG A 251 -16.10 -12.27 4.32
N PHE A 252 -15.30 -11.27 4.68
CA PHE A 252 -14.33 -11.31 5.76
C PHE A 252 -14.04 -9.91 6.29
N THR A 253 -13.37 -9.86 7.45
CA THR A 253 -12.85 -8.61 8.01
C THR A 253 -11.33 -8.64 8.04
N LEU A 254 -10.71 -7.54 7.62
CA LEU A 254 -9.28 -7.29 7.84
C LEU A 254 -9.17 -6.31 9.00
N GLN A 255 -8.50 -6.73 10.07
CA GLN A 255 -8.27 -5.93 11.26
C GLN A 255 -6.79 -5.64 11.40
N CYS A 256 -6.43 -4.38 11.62
CA CYS A 256 -5.09 -3.97 12.00
C CYS A 256 -5.11 -3.32 13.38
N ALA A 257 -4.04 -3.57 14.13
CA ALA A 257 -3.75 -2.89 15.38
C ALA A 257 -2.37 -2.24 15.29
N GLY A 258 -2.22 -1.05 15.86
CA GLY A 258 -0.99 -0.29 15.79
C GLY A 258 -0.73 0.43 17.11
N GLU A 259 0.52 0.47 17.52
CA GLU A 259 0.92 1.07 18.79
C GLU A 259 2.27 1.79 18.68
N GLN A 260 2.37 2.88 19.44
CA GLN A 260 3.60 3.58 19.78
C GLN A 260 3.58 3.87 21.30
N PRO A 261 4.68 4.37 21.91
CA PRO A 261 4.68 4.64 23.34
C PRO A 261 3.48 5.51 23.80
N GLY A 262 2.56 4.92 24.57
CA GLY A 262 1.43 5.60 25.18
C GLY A 262 0.20 5.86 24.29
N GLU A 263 0.23 5.51 23.00
CA GLU A 263 -0.90 5.72 22.08
C GLU A 263 -1.12 4.48 21.19
N GLY A 264 -2.39 4.10 21.01
CA GLY A 264 -2.81 2.99 20.15
C GLY A 264 -3.79 3.43 19.06
N SER A 265 -3.86 2.64 17.99
CA SER A 265 -4.80 2.83 16.89
C SER A 265 -5.22 1.50 16.30
N HIS A 266 -6.31 1.53 15.55
CA HIS A 266 -6.88 0.37 14.89
C HIS A 266 -7.37 0.76 13.50
N LEU A 267 -7.49 -0.24 12.65
CA LEU A 267 -8.08 -0.13 11.32
C LEU A 267 -8.91 -1.38 11.09
N THR A 268 -10.19 -1.23 10.78
CA THR A 268 -11.09 -2.34 10.49
C THR A 268 -11.67 -2.16 9.10
N LEU A 269 -11.57 -3.19 8.27
CA LEU A 269 -12.16 -3.22 6.93
C LEU A 269 -13.17 -4.36 6.86
N TRP A 270 -14.42 -4.03 6.53
CA TRP A 270 -15.44 -5.02 6.19
C TRP A 270 -15.45 -5.19 4.68
N VAL A 271 -14.87 -6.30 4.20
CA VAL A 271 -14.74 -6.57 2.77
C VAL A 271 -16.00 -7.29 2.32
N GLY A 272 -16.86 -6.57 1.58
CA GLY A 272 -18.10 -7.11 1.04
C GLY A 272 -18.05 -7.32 -0.47
N ASP A 273 -19.24 -7.44 -1.06
CA ASP A 273 -19.38 -7.58 -2.51
C ASP A 273 -19.19 -6.24 -3.22
N GLY A 274 -18.01 -6.04 -3.82
CA GLY A 274 -17.71 -4.91 -4.70
C GLY A 274 -17.19 -3.66 -3.99
N ALA A 275 -17.41 -3.51 -2.70
CA ALA A 275 -16.96 -2.37 -1.91
C ALA A 275 -16.49 -2.79 -0.51
N VAL A 276 -15.73 -1.91 0.13
CA VAL A 276 -15.14 -2.12 1.45
C VAL A 276 -15.43 -0.92 2.33
N LEU A 277 -16.07 -1.17 3.48
CA LEU A 277 -16.19 -0.16 4.52
C LEU A 277 -14.88 -0.15 5.32
N VAL A 278 -14.29 1.02 5.46
CA VAL A 278 -13.11 1.25 6.29
C VAL A 278 -13.55 2.01 7.54
N ALA A 279 -13.08 1.58 8.71
CA ALA A 279 -13.09 2.35 9.95
C ALA A 279 -11.65 2.49 10.44
N ALA A 280 -11.08 3.69 10.31
CA ALA A 280 -9.68 3.96 10.61
C ALA A 280 -9.55 4.88 11.84
N GLY A 281 -8.79 4.46 12.84
CA GLY A 281 -8.23 5.33 13.85
C GLY A 281 -7.08 6.19 13.30
N SER A 282 -6.28 6.78 14.19
CA SER A 282 -5.12 7.60 13.79
C SER A 282 -4.10 6.79 12.97
N SER A 283 -3.61 7.33 11.87
CA SER A 283 -2.59 6.66 11.05
C SER A 283 -1.19 6.73 11.68
N HIS A 284 -0.26 5.91 11.18
CA HIS A 284 1.16 5.96 11.55
C HIS A 284 1.72 7.37 11.55
N ALA A 285 1.49 8.14 10.48
CA ALA A 285 2.04 9.48 10.38
C ALA A 285 1.47 10.45 11.41
N ALA A 286 0.19 10.29 11.77
CA ALA A 286 -0.46 11.10 12.79
C ALA A 286 0.04 10.80 14.20
N LEU A 287 0.27 9.52 14.50
CA LEU A 287 0.82 9.06 15.76
C LEU A 287 2.30 9.44 15.88
N VAL A 288 3.12 9.00 14.93
CA VAL A 288 4.58 9.05 15.02
C VAL A 288 5.16 10.43 14.71
N PHE A 289 4.59 11.14 13.73
CA PHE A 289 5.10 12.44 13.27
C PHE A 289 4.18 13.62 13.61
N GLY A 290 3.07 13.37 14.30
CA GLY A 290 2.13 14.42 14.70
C GLY A 290 1.36 15.05 13.54
N ASN A 291 1.19 14.35 12.42
CA ASN A 291 0.42 14.85 11.29
C ASN A 291 -1.07 15.03 11.68
N PRO A 292 -1.65 16.23 11.57
CA PRO A 292 -3.02 16.49 12.03
C PRO A 292 -4.10 15.86 11.15
N GLU A 293 -3.87 15.69 9.85
CA GLU A 293 -4.90 15.24 8.89
C GLU A 293 -5.31 13.78 9.14
N GLY A 294 -4.33 12.93 9.50
CA GLY A 294 -4.55 11.54 9.84
C GLY A 294 -4.96 11.30 11.30
N ARG A 295 -5.17 12.35 12.12
CA ARG A 295 -5.44 12.21 13.55
C ARG A 295 -6.93 12.05 13.82
N VAL A 296 -7.26 11.03 14.61
CA VAL A 296 -8.61 10.72 15.07
C VAL A 296 -8.61 10.64 16.60
N PRO A 297 -9.60 11.24 17.30
CA PRO A 297 -9.69 11.15 18.75
C PRO A 297 -9.75 9.70 19.26
N GLU A 298 -9.24 9.46 20.47
CA GLU A 298 -9.36 8.15 21.11
C GLU A 298 -10.82 7.74 21.28
N GLY A 299 -11.15 6.48 20.94
CA GLY A 299 -12.52 5.96 20.97
C GLY A 299 -13.36 6.33 19.74
N TYR A 300 -12.76 6.92 18.71
CA TYR A 300 -13.39 7.25 17.44
C TYR A 300 -12.66 6.59 16.26
N ALA A 301 -13.36 6.44 15.15
CA ALA A 301 -12.78 6.09 13.86
C ALA A 301 -13.40 6.93 12.75
N ARG A 302 -12.61 7.22 11.72
CA ARG A 302 -13.05 7.81 10.48
C ARG A 302 -13.59 6.73 9.56
N LEU A 303 -14.79 6.92 9.03
CA LEU A 303 -15.37 6.02 8.04
C LEU A 303 -14.94 6.40 6.62
N ASP A 304 -14.76 5.40 5.78
CA ASP A 304 -14.47 5.57 4.36
C ASP A 304 -15.03 4.41 3.54
N LEU A 305 -15.22 4.62 2.24
CA LEU A 305 -15.71 3.59 1.33
C LEU A 305 -14.76 3.47 0.14
N VAL A 306 -14.09 2.32 0.03
CA VAL A 306 -13.12 2.07 -1.03
C VAL A 306 -13.52 0.86 -1.88
N GLY A 307 -12.98 0.79 -3.09
CA GLY A 307 -13.07 -0.42 -3.91
C GLY A 307 -12.23 -1.55 -3.31
N MET A 308 -12.58 -2.81 -3.64
CA MET A 308 -11.83 -3.98 -3.15
C MET A 308 -10.33 -3.92 -3.51
N GLU A 309 -10.00 -3.43 -4.71
CA GLU A 309 -8.60 -3.30 -5.13
C GLU A 309 -7.80 -2.29 -4.29
N GLY A 310 -8.46 -1.32 -3.63
CA GLY A 310 -7.79 -0.30 -2.82
C GLY A 310 -7.35 -0.78 -1.43
N VAL A 311 -7.77 -1.98 -0.99
CA VAL A 311 -7.54 -2.47 0.38
C VAL A 311 -6.05 -2.48 0.77
N PRO A 312 -5.13 -3.05 -0.04
CA PRO A 312 -3.71 -3.03 0.31
C PRO A 312 -3.14 -1.60 0.46
N GLY A 313 -3.59 -0.66 -0.38
CA GLY A 313 -3.19 0.76 -0.32
C GLY A 313 -3.67 1.45 0.97
N VAL A 314 -4.89 1.17 1.41
CA VAL A 314 -5.43 1.68 2.69
C VAL A 314 -4.60 1.16 3.87
N VAL A 315 -4.32 -0.15 3.92
CA VAL A 315 -3.51 -0.74 5.00
C VAL A 315 -2.08 -0.17 4.98
N ALA A 316 -1.47 -0.07 3.80
CA ALA A 316 -0.11 0.47 3.64
C ALA A 316 0.00 1.94 4.11
N SER A 317 -0.92 2.80 3.67
CA SER A 317 -0.94 4.22 4.03
C SER A 317 -1.28 4.45 5.51
N TRP A 318 -2.14 3.61 6.11
CA TRP A 318 -2.42 3.67 7.54
C TRP A 318 -1.23 3.20 8.39
N ALA A 319 -0.58 2.10 8.00
CA ALA A 319 0.53 1.51 8.73
C ALA A 319 1.89 2.21 8.51
N GLY A 320 1.95 3.14 7.56
CA GLY A 320 3.18 3.85 7.21
C GLY A 320 4.16 3.03 6.38
N VAL A 321 3.64 2.09 5.58
CA VAL A 321 4.44 1.34 4.61
C VAL A 321 4.90 2.29 3.52
N ALA A 322 6.18 2.63 3.53
CA ALA A 322 6.80 3.58 2.61
C ALA A 322 8.17 3.04 2.17
N PRO A 323 8.77 3.60 1.10
CA PRO A 323 10.10 3.21 0.67
C PRO A 323 11.12 3.50 1.77
N ALA A 324 11.91 2.49 2.11
CA ALA A 324 13.00 2.61 3.06
C ALA A 324 14.06 1.55 2.78
N TYR A 325 15.31 1.84 3.12
CA TYR A 325 16.40 0.88 3.05
C TYR A 325 16.52 0.11 4.37
N SER A 326 15.71 -0.95 4.50
CA SER A 326 15.81 -1.90 5.60
C SER A 326 17.14 -2.67 5.48
N VAL A 327 18.02 -2.52 6.46
CA VAL A 327 19.34 -3.19 6.47
C VAL A 327 19.38 -4.19 7.62
N PRO A 328 19.68 -5.47 7.36
CA PRO A 328 19.80 -6.46 8.44
C PRO A 328 21.00 -6.16 9.33
N ALA A 329 20.80 -6.26 10.64
CA ALA A 329 21.91 -6.25 11.59
C ALA A 329 22.74 -7.53 11.46
N ARG A 330 24.05 -7.43 11.71
CA ARG A 330 24.97 -8.59 11.66
C ARG A 330 24.59 -9.62 12.72
N SER A 331 24.13 -9.13 13.86
CA SER A 331 23.44 -9.91 14.87
C SER A 331 22.04 -9.32 15.00
N PRO A 332 20.96 -10.01 14.60
CA PRO A 332 19.60 -9.47 14.64
C PRO A 332 18.89 -9.71 15.98
N GLU A 333 19.42 -10.57 16.86
CA GLU A 333 18.77 -11.04 18.08
C GLU A 333 18.91 -10.07 19.25
N VAL A 334 17.81 -9.52 19.78
CA VAL A 334 17.80 -8.70 20.99
C VAL A 334 16.99 -9.39 22.09
N HIS A 335 17.27 -9.10 23.35
CA HIS A 335 16.44 -9.63 24.43
C HIS A 335 15.02 -9.03 24.37
N GLY A 336 13.97 -9.84 24.57
CA GLY A 336 12.57 -9.36 24.50
C GLY A 336 12.28 -8.20 25.45
N GLU A 337 12.87 -8.19 26.64
CA GLU A 337 12.77 -7.07 27.59
C GLU A 337 13.39 -5.76 27.06
N ALA A 338 14.44 -5.83 26.25
CA ALA A 338 15.03 -4.64 25.64
C ALA A 338 14.11 -4.06 24.57
N LEU A 339 13.45 -4.94 23.79
CA LEU A 339 12.44 -4.57 22.81
C LEU A 339 11.23 -3.91 23.48
N ASN A 340 10.69 -4.53 24.54
CA ASN A 340 9.54 -3.99 25.28
C ASN A 340 9.85 -2.63 25.90
N ARG A 341 11.01 -2.48 26.58
CA ARG A 341 11.43 -1.17 27.11
C ARG A 341 11.60 -0.13 26.00
N ARG A 342 12.01 -0.54 24.81
CA ARG A 342 12.12 0.36 23.66
C ARG A 342 10.75 0.77 23.10
N MET A 343 9.73 -0.07 23.21
CA MET A 343 8.34 0.27 22.88
C MET A 343 7.70 1.24 23.89
N GLU A 344 8.23 1.31 25.11
CA GLU A 344 7.77 2.25 26.15
C GLU A 344 8.46 3.63 26.04
N GLY A 345 9.57 3.73 25.30
CA GLY A 345 10.31 4.97 25.13
C GLY A 345 11.72 4.78 24.60
N LYS A 346 12.50 5.87 24.58
CA LYS A 346 13.89 5.82 24.11
C LYS A 346 14.76 5.04 25.07
N THR A 347 15.55 4.10 24.54
CA THR A 347 16.53 3.32 25.30
C THR A 347 17.86 3.28 24.54
N PRO A 348 18.99 3.07 25.23
CA PRO A 348 20.27 2.81 24.56
C PRO A 348 20.18 1.57 23.67
N VAL A 349 20.93 1.59 22.57
CA VAL A 349 21.05 0.43 21.67
C VAL A 349 21.65 -0.74 22.46
N PRO A 350 21.09 -1.96 22.39
CA PRO A 350 21.54 -3.10 23.20
C PRO A 350 22.98 -3.56 22.92
N ARG A 351 23.53 -3.22 21.75
CA ARG A 351 24.87 -3.61 21.31
C ARG A 351 25.42 -2.67 20.25
N ASP A 352 26.72 -2.77 19.99
CA ASP A 352 27.39 -2.03 18.93
C ASP A 352 27.22 -2.71 17.57
N ASP A 353 26.10 -2.42 16.90
CA ASP A 353 25.84 -2.76 15.50
C ASP A 353 25.25 -1.53 14.82
N ALA A 354 25.83 -1.11 13.69
CA ALA A 354 25.46 0.13 13.02
C ALA A 354 24.05 0.08 12.39
N ALA A 355 23.63 -1.08 11.86
CA ALA A 355 22.28 -1.25 11.32
C ALA A 355 21.25 -1.29 12.45
N LEU A 356 21.56 -2.00 13.54
CA LEU A 356 20.72 -2.00 14.73
C LEU A 356 20.58 -0.59 15.30
N ARG A 357 21.68 0.15 15.47
CA ARG A 357 21.67 1.54 15.95
C ARG A 357 20.80 2.43 15.06
N ARG A 358 20.99 2.36 13.74
CA ARG A 358 20.19 3.10 12.76
C ARG A 358 18.69 2.87 12.97
N MET A 359 18.27 1.63 13.18
CA MET A 359 16.86 1.26 13.43
C MET A 359 16.39 1.65 14.85
N TRP A 360 17.22 1.47 15.86
CA TRP A 360 16.88 1.76 17.27
C TRP A 360 16.66 3.25 17.53
N ASP A 361 17.37 4.11 16.79
CA ASP A 361 17.29 5.56 16.91
C ASP A 361 16.03 6.16 16.26
N GLN A 362 15.28 5.37 15.48
CA GLN A 362 14.07 5.80 14.79
C GLN A 362 12.86 5.82 15.72
N PRO A 363 11.85 6.67 15.49
CA PRO A 363 10.57 6.46 16.14
C PRO A 363 9.97 5.13 15.68
N TRP A 364 9.42 4.36 16.62
CA TRP A 364 8.90 3.02 16.37
C TRP A 364 7.39 3.03 16.36
N PHE A 365 6.83 2.28 15.43
CA PHE A 365 5.42 1.94 15.38
C PHE A 365 5.30 0.44 15.15
N ARG A 366 4.79 -0.27 16.16
CA ARG A 366 4.50 -1.70 16.02
C ARG A 366 3.09 -1.84 15.50
N TRP A 367 2.89 -2.71 14.54
CA TRP A 367 1.55 -2.95 14.01
C TRP A 367 1.39 -4.39 13.56
N SER A 368 0.14 -4.79 13.40
CA SER A 368 -0.21 -6.10 12.89
C SER A 368 -1.46 -5.99 12.03
N TRP A 369 -1.68 -7.00 11.19
CA TRP A 369 -2.96 -7.23 10.54
C TRP A 369 -3.37 -8.68 10.68
N ARG A 370 -4.68 -8.93 10.67
CA ARG A 370 -5.30 -10.25 10.70
C ARG A 370 -6.52 -10.24 9.78
N ILE A 371 -6.67 -11.31 8.99
CA ILE A 371 -7.89 -11.58 8.22
C ILE A 371 -8.71 -12.63 8.97
N GLU A 372 -9.91 -12.24 9.40
CA GLU A 372 -10.86 -13.14 10.05
C GLU A 372 -11.89 -13.64 9.02
N PRO A 373 -12.20 -14.96 8.97
CA PRO A 373 -11.89 -15.99 9.97
C PRO A 373 -10.59 -16.79 9.74
N LEU A 374 -9.75 -16.42 8.77
CA LEU A 374 -8.57 -17.23 8.39
C LEU A 374 -7.45 -17.22 9.44
N GLY A 375 -7.39 -16.19 10.29
CA GLY A 375 -6.29 -15.95 11.22
C GLY A 375 -4.97 -15.55 10.53
N ALA A 376 -4.97 -15.43 9.19
CA ALA A 376 -3.80 -15.08 8.40
C ALA A 376 -3.39 -13.63 8.66
N GLY A 377 -2.09 -13.38 8.84
CA GLY A 377 -1.57 -12.05 9.13
C GLY A 377 -0.14 -12.05 9.64
N ALA A 378 0.37 -10.89 10.01
CA ALA A 378 1.71 -10.74 10.56
C ALA A 378 1.79 -9.63 11.62
N ASP A 379 2.85 -9.66 12.41
CA ASP A 379 3.22 -8.60 13.35
C ASP A 379 4.53 -7.98 12.87
N LEU A 380 4.61 -6.65 12.83
CA LEU A 380 5.72 -5.91 12.26
C LEU A 380 6.13 -4.75 13.15
N LEU A 381 7.38 -4.32 12.94
CA LEU A 381 7.93 -3.09 13.47
C LEU A 381 8.28 -2.16 12.31
N ASN A 382 7.61 -1.00 12.25
CA ASN A 382 8.00 0.11 11.38
C ASN A 382 8.97 1.02 12.16
N ALA A 383 10.20 1.10 11.69
CA ALA A 383 11.24 1.99 12.22
C ALA A 383 11.48 3.17 11.27
N ALA A 384 10.41 3.77 10.75
CA ALA A 384 10.44 4.97 9.91
C ALA A 384 11.49 4.88 8.78
N ALA A 385 12.48 5.78 8.76
CA ALA A 385 13.49 5.85 7.71
C ALA A 385 14.48 4.67 7.69
N ALA A 386 14.47 3.82 8.73
CA ALA A 386 15.22 2.55 8.75
C ALA A 386 14.41 1.36 8.23
N GLY A 387 13.13 1.56 7.87
CA GLY A 387 12.28 0.57 7.23
C GLY A 387 11.58 -0.40 8.19
N HIS A 388 11.17 -1.54 7.64
CA HIS A 388 10.35 -2.53 8.33
C HIS A 388 11.17 -3.72 8.82
N TYR A 389 10.78 -4.25 9.97
CA TYR A 389 11.39 -5.42 10.58
C TYR A 389 10.32 -6.39 11.04
N LEU A 390 10.58 -7.69 10.85
CA LEU A 390 9.77 -8.79 11.33
C LEU A 390 10.36 -9.31 12.66
N PRO A 391 9.70 -9.08 13.80
CA PRO A 391 10.12 -9.67 15.07
C PRO A 391 9.77 -11.15 15.10
N VAL A 392 10.78 -12.02 15.24
CA VAL A 392 10.61 -13.46 15.36
C VAL A 392 11.14 -13.91 16.72
N ALA A 393 10.28 -14.53 17.53
CA ALA A 393 10.71 -15.12 18.78
C ALA A 393 11.73 -16.24 18.52
N VAL A 394 12.84 -16.20 19.22
CA VAL A 394 13.87 -17.25 19.21
C VAL A 394 14.00 -17.86 20.61
N ALA A 395 14.89 -18.83 20.78
CA ALA A 395 15.12 -19.48 22.06
C ALA A 395 15.53 -18.47 23.16
N ASP A 396 15.31 -18.87 24.42
CA ASP A 396 15.80 -18.15 25.60
C ASP A 396 15.32 -16.68 25.74
N GLY A 397 14.13 -16.37 25.21
CA GLY A 397 13.50 -15.05 25.37
C GLY A 397 14.10 -13.96 24.48
N ALA A 398 14.97 -14.31 23.53
CA ALA A 398 15.44 -13.40 22.52
C ALA A 398 14.44 -13.25 21.36
N VAL A 399 14.57 -12.16 20.61
CA VAL A 399 13.77 -11.80 19.44
C VAL A 399 14.71 -11.43 18.32
N ALA A 400 14.67 -12.15 17.21
CA ALA A 400 15.37 -11.80 15.98
C ALA A 400 14.57 -10.73 15.22
N LEU A 401 15.23 -9.64 14.84
CA LEU A 401 14.64 -8.56 14.05
C LEU A 401 15.08 -8.72 12.58
N GLY A 402 14.27 -9.42 11.79
CA GLY A 402 14.54 -9.64 10.37
C GLY A 402 14.20 -8.39 9.56
N ALA A 403 15.18 -7.77 8.90
CA ALA A 403 14.93 -6.66 7.99
C ALA A 403 14.03 -7.12 6.83
N LEU A 404 12.96 -6.38 6.58
CA LEU A 404 11.98 -6.65 5.53
C LEU A 404 11.94 -5.48 4.56
N LYS A 405 12.11 -5.76 3.27
CA LYS A 405 11.95 -4.73 2.25
C LYS A 405 10.47 -4.36 2.14
N SER A 406 10.19 -3.09 1.91
CA SER A 406 8.82 -2.61 1.80
C SER A 406 8.07 -3.22 0.59
N GLY A 407 8.80 -3.57 -0.49
CA GLY A 407 8.23 -4.32 -1.61
C GLY A 407 7.77 -5.73 -1.22
N ASP A 408 8.62 -6.49 -0.51
CA ASP A 408 8.28 -7.84 -0.04
C ASP A 408 7.09 -7.81 0.96
N LEU A 409 7.04 -6.79 1.81
CA LEU A 409 5.93 -6.55 2.73
C LEU A 409 4.62 -6.32 1.96
N TRP A 410 4.65 -5.46 0.95
CA TRP A 410 3.50 -5.19 0.10
C TRP A 410 3.01 -6.47 -0.59
N ASP A 411 3.93 -7.25 -1.18
CA ASP A 411 3.58 -8.50 -1.85
C ASP A 411 2.95 -9.52 -0.89
N GLY A 412 3.47 -9.63 0.34
CA GLY A 412 2.89 -10.49 1.38
C GLY A 412 1.48 -10.06 1.80
N LEU A 413 1.23 -8.75 1.89
CA LEU A 413 -0.10 -8.19 2.17
C LEU A 413 -1.07 -8.48 1.02
N VAL A 414 -0.69 -8.19 -0.23
CA VAL A 414 -1.52 -8.43 -1.41
C VAL A 414 -1.82 -9.90 -1.57
N HIS A 415 -0.81 -10.77 -1.46
CA HIS A 415 -1.00 -12.22 -1.53
C HIS A 415 -2.01 -12.69 -0.48
N THR A 416 -1.83 -12.31 0.78
CA THR A 416 -2.74 -12.70 1.88
C THR A 416 -4.17 -12.22 1.62
N TYR A 417 -4.34 -10.98 1.14
CA TYR A 417 -5.65 -10.41 0.82
C TYR A 417 -6.34 -11.11 -0.36
N VAL A 418 -5.61 -11.34 -1.46
CA VAL A 418 -6.17 -11.97 -2.66
C VAL A 418 -6.46 -13.46 -2.41
N SER A 419 -5.63 -14.17 -1.66
CA SER A 419 -5.94 -15.53 -1.21
C SER A 419 -7.23 -15.57 -0.40
N ALA A 420 -7.45 -14.61 0.51
CA ALA A 420 -8.69 -14.53 1.28
C ALA A 420 -9.92 -14.28 0.40
N LEU A 421 -9.81 -13.43 -0.64
CA LEU A 421 -10.88 -13.24 -1.63
C LEU A 421 -11.24 -14.52 -2.39
N ALA A 422 -10.25 -15.37 -2.67
CA ALA A 422 -10.46 -16.64 -3.36
C ALA A 422 -11.05 -17.73 -2.44
N GLU A 423 -10.60 -17.80 -1.19
CA GLU A 423 -11.04 -18.81 -0.22
C GLU A 423 -12.40 -18.51 0.42
N LEU A 424 -12.78 -17.23 0.52
CA LEU A 424 -14.01 -16.78 1.15
C LEU A 424 -14.92 -16.10 0.12
N PRO A 425 -15.57 -16.89 -0.76
CA PRO A 425 -16.46 -16.35 -1.78
C PRO A 425 -17.66 -15.62 -1.15
N PRO A 426 -18.37 -14.78 -1.94
CA PRO A 426 -19.62 -14.18 -1.50
C PRO A 426 -20.53 -15.22 -0.87
N ARG A 427 -21.20 -14.85 0.24
CA ARG A 427 -22.34 -15.64 0.70
C ARG A 427 -23.37 -15.61 -0.42
N GLU A 428 -23.59 -16.75 -1.09
CA GLU A 428 -24.71 -16.88 -2.02
C GLU A 428 -25.95 -16.36 -1.31
N ALA A 429 -26.58 -15.33 -1.89
CA ALA A 429 -27.78 -14.72 -1.35
C ALA A 429 -28.79 -15.85 -1.18
N SER A 430 -28.89 -16.37 0.04
CA SER A 430 -29.64 -17.57 0.32
C SER A 430 -31.06 -17.22 -0.05
N GLY A 431 -31.54 -17.84 -1.13
CA GLY A 431 -32.90 -17.70 -1.62
C GLY A 431 -33.87 -18.34 -0.64
N GLU A 432 -33.96 -17.81 0.58
CA GLU A 432 -35.16 -17.96 1.41
C GLU A 432 -36.23 -17.04 0.83
N ALA A 433 -36.67 -17.41 -0.38
CA ALA A 433 -38.03 -17.14 -0.78
C ALA A 433 -38.91 -17.69 0.34
N HIS A 434 -39.53 -16.78 1.10
CA HIS A 434 -40.67 -17.04 1.95
C HIS A 434 -41.70 -17.88 1.17
N ARG A 435 -41.59 -19.21 1.24
CA ARG A 435 -42.72 -20.12 1.09
C ARG A 435 -43.52 -20.08 2.39
N GLY A 436 -44.07 -18.90 2.69
CA GLY A 436 -45.22 -18.75 3.58
C GLY A 436 -46.48 -19.22 2.85
N GLY A 437 -46.50 -20.50 2.47
CA GLY A 437 -47.65 -21.18 1.91
C GLY A 437 -48.67 -21.43 3.00
N ASN A 438 -49.56 -20.46 3.17
CA ASN A 438 -50.72 -20.46 4.03
C ASN A 438 -51.68 -21.62 3.63
N GLN A 439 -51.49 -22.83 4.16
CA GLN A 439 -52.55 -23.84 4.16
C GLN A 439 -53.49 -23.56 5.32
N ARG A 440 -54.49 -22.71 5.04
CA ARG A 440 -55.73 -22.67 5.80
C ARG A 440 -56.43 -24.01 5.62
N GLY A 441 -56.53 -24.77 6.70
CA GLY A 441 -57.62 -25.72 6.88
C GLY A 441 -58.94 -24.95 6.86
N ARG A 442 -59.89 -25.43 6.06
CA ARG A 442 -61.31 -25.20 6.26
C ARG A 442 -61.99 -26.56 6.34
N ASP A 443 -62.90 -26.60 7.30
CA ASP A 443 -63.96 -27.57 7.53
C ASP A 443 -64.76 -27.91 6.26
#